data_AF-A0A6S6TX10-F1
#
_entry.id   AF-A0A6S6TX10-F1
#
_cell.length_a   1.000
_cell.length_b   1.000
_cell.length_c   1.000
_cell.angle_alpha   90.00
_cell.angle_beta   90.00
_cell.angle_gamma   90.00
#
_symmetry.space_group_name_H-M   'P 1'
#
loop_
_entity.id
_entity.type
_entity.pdbx_description
1 polymer ?
#
loop_
_entity_poly.entity_id
_entity_poly.type
_entity_poly.pdbx_seq_one_letter_code
_entity_poly.pdbx_strand_id
1 'polypeptide(L)'
;MLISVMAPALASHTVYAESYVPYKLEMQRSEPGEPIRKSSVMKRVRDKWPGRILHISSDSDGGDDCHTVKSMGDDGEFRIIRVACPND
;
A
#
# COMPACT_ATOMS: atom_id res chain seq x y z
N MET A 1 48.00 -31.34 21.72
CA MET A 1 46.60 -31.64 21.38
C MET A 1 45.97 -30.37 20.85
N LEU A 2 45.63 -30.31 19.57
CA LEU A 2 44.88 -29.20 18.95
C LEU A 2 43.45 -29.68 18.76
N ILE A 3 42.50 -29.05 19.46
CA ILE A 3 41.07 -29.37 19.35
C ILE A 3 40.49 -28.45 18.26
N SER A 4 40.10 -29.04 17.13
CA SER A 4 39.41 -28.35 16.04
C SER A 4 37.92 -28.31 16.34
N VAL A 5 37.32 -27.12 16.36
CA VAL A 5 35.90 -26.90 16.65
C VAL A 5 35.14 -26.75 15.32
N MET A 6 34.33 -27.75 14.96
CA MET A 6 33.39 -27.62 13.83
C MET A 6 32.17 -26.81 14.28
N ALA A 7 31.95 -25.65 13.65
CA ALA A 7 30.76 -24.84 13.85
C ALA A 7 29.61 -25.33 12.94
N PRO A 8 28.36 -25.44 13.45
CA PRO A 8 27.22 -25.83 12.64
C PRO A 8 26.78 -24.70 11.71
N ALA A 9 26.57 -25.01 10.43
CA ALA A 9 26.05 -24.08 9.44
C ALA A 9 24.53 -23.88 9.66
N LEU A 10 24.15 -22.69 10.13
CA LEU A 10 22.75 -22.26 10.24
C LEU A 10 22.24 -21.87 8.84
N ALA A 11 21.40 -22.72 8.25
CA ALA A 11 20.66 -22.36 7.04
C ALA A 11 19.68 -21.23 7.36
N SER A 12 19.88 -20.06 6.73
CA SER A 12 19.02 -18.90 6.91
C SER A 12 17.78 -19.03 6.04
N HIS A 13 16.62 -19.22 6.65
CA HIS A 13 15.34 -19.13 5.94
C HIS A 13 14.88 -17.66 5.94
N THR A 14 14.96 -16.99 4.80
CA THR A 14 14.38 -15.64 4.63
C THR A 14 12.89 -15.80 4.31
N VAL A 15 12.04 -15.64 5.32
CA VAL A 15 10.59 -15.48 5.12
C VAL A 15 10.34 -14.04 4.68
N TYR A 16 9.97 -13.84 3.41
CA TYR A 16 9.47 -12.55 2.94
C TYR A 16 8.08 -12.33 3.53
N ALA A 17 7.93 -11.31 4.39
CA ALA A 17 6.63 -10.86 4.82
C ALA A 17 5.99 -10.07 3.68
N GLU A 18 4.93 -10.60 3.06
CA GLU A 18 4.02 -9.79 2.26
C GLU A 18 3.45 -8.69 3.16
N SER A 19 3.66 -7.43 2.79
CA SER A 19 3.12 -6.32 3.57
C SER A 19 1.61 -6.34 3.43
N TYR A 20 0.91 -6.86 4.45
CA TYR A 20 -0.54 -6.89 4.45
C TYR A 20 -1.10 -5.47 4.48
N VAL A 21 -1.63 -4.98 3.35
CA VAL A 21 -2.36 -3.71 3.28
C VAL A 21 -3.87 -4.00 3.22
N PRO A 22 -4.59 -3.93 4.36
CA PRO A 22 -5.99 -4.39 4.43
C PRO A 22 -6.95 -3.53 3.62
N TYR A 23 -6.61 -2.27 3.34
CA TYR A 23 -7.50 -1.33 2.66
C TYR A 23 -7.09 -1.14 1.21
N LYS A 24 -7.85 -1.78 0.31
CA LYS A 24 -7.71 -1.63 -1.13
C LYS A 24 -8.97 -1.02 -1.76
N LEU A 25 -8.77 -0.15 -2.74
CA LEU A 25 -9.83 0.48 -3.51
C LEU A 25 -9.50 0.43 -4.99
N GLU A 26 -10.27 -0.34 -5.74
CA GLU A 26 -10.20 -0.34 -7.18
C GLU A 26 -10.83 0.93 -7.75
N MET A 27 -10.12 1.55 -8.70
CA MET A 27 -10.60 2.67 -9.49
C MET A 27 -10.11 2.51 -10.93
N GLN A 28 -10.91 3.03 -11.86
CA GLN A 28 -10.56 3.07 -13.28
C GLN A 28 -10.52 4.52 -13.75
N ARG A 29 -9.76 4.79 -14.81
CA ARG A 29 -9.73 6.09 -15.47
C ARG A 29 -11.10 6.39 -16.07
N SER A 30 -11.57 7.62 -15.91
CA SER A 30 -12.73 8.12 -16.65
C SER A 30 -12.41 8.36 -18.13
N GLU A 31 -11.15 8.70 -18.41
CA GLU A 31 -10.63 8.91 -19.76
C GLU A 31 -9.33 8.11 -19.93
N PRO A 32 -9.23 7.17 -20.89
CA PRO A 32 -8.10 6.25 -20.98
C PRO A 32 -6.72 6.91 -21.10
N GLY A 33 -6.66 8.10 -21.69
CA GLY A 33 -5.42 8.86 -21.92
C GLY A 33 -4.97 9.75 -20.77
N GLU A 34 -5.79 9.93 -19.73
CA GLU A 34 -5.44 10.78 -18.58
C GLU A 34 -5.28 9.94 -17.30
N PRO A 35 -4.18 10.09 -16.55
CA PRO A 35 -4.04 9.45 -15.25
C PRO A 35 -5.16 9.86 -14.29
N ILE A 36 -5.45 8.99 -13.31
CA ILE A 36 -6.47 9.29 -12.31
C ILE A 36 -6.04 10.53 -11.51
N ARG A 37 -6.91 11.55 -11.49
CA ARG A 37 -6.65 12.77 -10.72
C ARG A 37 -6.75 12.50 -9.22
N LYS A 38 -5.83 13.09 -8.45
CA LYS A 38 -5.84 13.03 -6.97
C LYS A 38 -7.18 13.45 -6.36
N SER A 39 -7.87 14.44 -6.94
CA SER A 39 -9.20 14.87 -6.47
C SER A 39 -10.26 13.78 -6.59
N SER A 40 -10.25 13.02 -7.68
CA SER A 40 -11.14 11.88 -7.91
C SER A 40 -10.87 10.76 -6.90
N VAL A 41 -9.59 10.47 -6.64
CA VAL A 41 -9.18 9.51 -5.60
C VAL A 41 -9.69 9.95 -4.22
N MET A 42 -9.43 11.20 -3.84
CA MET A 42 -9.86 11.74 -2.55
C MET A 42 -11.37 11.69 -2.38
N LYS A 43 -12.14 11.99 -3.44
CA LYS A 43 -13.60 11.87 -3.42
C LYS A 43 -14.01 10.41 -3.18
N ARG A 44 -13.51 9.49 -4.00
CA ARG A 44 -13.88 8.07 -3.92
C ARG A 44 -13.51 7.43 -2.59
N VAL A 45 -12.36 7.79 -2.02
CA VAL A 45 -11.94 7.34 -0.68
C VAL A 45 -12.91 7.81 0.39
N ARG A 46 -13.29 9.10 0.40
CA ARG A 46 -14.25 9.64 1.38
C ARG A 46 -15.65 9.04 1.22
N ASP A 47 -16.05 8.73 0.00
CA ASP A 47 -17.35 8.08 -0.26
C ASP A 47 -17.42 6.66 0.34
N LYS A 48 -16.29 5.93 0.35
CA LYS A 48 -16.22 4.55 0.88
C LYS A 48 -15.86 4.50 2.37
N TRP A 49 -14.96 5.36 2.82
CA TRP A 49 -14.52 5.48 4.20
C TRP A 49 -14.60 6.96 4.63
N PRO A 50 -15.73 7.38 5.19
CA PRO A 50 -15.92 8.73 5.68
C PRO A 50 -14.85 9.11 6.70
N GLY A 51 -14.31 10.32 6.57
CA GLY A 51 -13.25 10.81 7.43
C GLY A 51 -12.37 11.87 6.80
N ARG A 52 -11.29 12.19 7.50
CA ARG A 52 -10.29 13.16 7.07
C ARG A 52 -9.14 12.48 6.34
N ILE A 53 -8.91 12.91 5.11
CA ILE A 53 -7.68 12.55 4.38
C ILE A 53 -6.53 13.38 4.97
N LEU A 54 -5.51 12.69 5.47
CA LEU A 54 -4.32 13.31 6.06
C LEU A 54 -3.22 13.48 5.01
N HIS A 55 -3.10 12.51 4.10
CA HIS A 55 -2.09 12.54 3.05
C HIS A 55 -2.52 11.72 1.83
N ILE A 56 -2.06 12.14 0.65
CA ILE A 56 -2.19 11.39 -0.60
C ILE A 56 -0.89 11.51 -1.41
N SER A 57 -0.31 10.37 -1.75
CA SER A 57 0.86 10.27 -2.62
C SER A 57 0.55 9.41 -3.83
N SER A 58 1.21 9.71 -4.95
CA SER A 58 1.31 8.77 -6.06
C SER A 58 2.40 7.75 -5.72
N ASP A 59 2.23 6.52 -6.13
CA ASP A 59 3.15 5.41 -5.90
C ASP A 59 3.49 4.78 -7.26
N SER A 60 4.61 5.22 -7.84
CA SER A 60 5.03 4.79 -9.18
C SER A 60 5.31 3.29 -9.27
N ASP A 61 5.67 2.66 -8.16
CA ASP A 61 6.02 1.23 -8.13
C ASP A 61 4.76 0.37 -8.31
N GLY A 62 3.60 0.89 -7.90
CA GLY A 62 2.31 0.25 -8.11
C GLY A 62 1.63 0.57 -9.44
N GLY A 63 2.22 1.42 -10.29
CA GLY A 63 1.68 1.83 -11.60
C GLY A 63 1.27 3.32 -11.65
N ASP A 64 1.05 3.84 -12.86
CA ASP A 64 0.82 5.28 -13.10
C ASP A 64 -0.38 5.87 -12.35
N ASP A 65 -1.39 5.04 -12.08
CA ASP A 65 -2.61 5.43 -11.36
C ASP A 65 -2.60 5.03 -9.88
N CYS A 66 -1.53 4.38 -9.42
CA CYS A 66 -1.49 3.90 -8.04
C CYS A 66 -1.27 5.06 -7.07
N HIS A 67 -2.13 5.10 -6.06
CA HIS A 67 -2.07 6.09 -5.00
C HIS A 67 -2.12 5.42 -3.63
N THR A 68 -1.34 5.97 -2.70
CA THR A 68 -1.44 5.65 -1.28
C THR A 68 -2.11 6.80 -0.55
N VAL A 69 -3.21 6.51 0.15
CA VAL A 69 -3.98 7.49 0.90
C VAL A 69 -3.92 7.15 2.38
N LYS A 70 -3.47 8.11 3.19
CA LYS A 70 -3.52 8.04 4.66
C LYS A 70 -4.74 8.81 5.14
N SER A 71 -5.61 8.17 5.91
CA SER A 71 -6.85 8.79 6.41
C SER A 71 -7.08 8.47 7.87
N MET A 72 -7.79 9.36 8.55
CA MET A 72 -8.38 9.15 9.86
C MET A 72 -9.89 9.09 9.67
N GLY A 73 -10.50 7.93 9.94
CA GLY A 73 -11.95 7.77 9.86
C GLY A 73 -12.69 8.52 10.95
N ASP A 74 -13.98 8.77 10.72
CA ASP A 74 -14.85 9.35 11.74
C ASP A 74 -15.07 8.40 12.94
N ASP A 75 -14.74 7.11 12.76
CA ASP A 75 -14.67 6.09 13.81
C ASP A 75 -13.36 6.10 14.61
N GLY A 76 -12.44 7.00 14.29
CA GLY A 76 -11.14 7.10 14.93
C GLY A 76 -10.11 6.08 14.43
N GLU A 77 -10.42 5.29 13.40
CA GLU A 77 -9.46 4.35 12.83
C GLU A 77 -8.54 5.04 11.81
N PHE A 78 -7.23 4.83 11.98
CA PHE A 78 -6.23 5.22 10.99
C PHE A 78 -6.09 4.18 9.89
N ARG A 79 -6.17 4.61 8.63
CA ARG A 79 -6.14 3.73 7.45
C ARG A 79 -5.07 4.17 6.46
N ILE A 80 -4.30 3.19 5.98
CA ILE A 80 -3.45 3.32 4.79
C ILE A 80 -4.15 2.55 3.68
N ILE A 81 -4.59 3.28 2.65
CA ILE A 81 -5.46 2.77 1.59
C ILE A 81 -4.68 2.80 0.28
N ARG A 82 -4.56 1.65 -0.38
CA ARG A 82 -3.99 1.50 -1.72
C ARG A 82 -5.11 1.65 -2.75
N VAL A 83 -4.97 2.59 -3.68
CA VAL A 83 -6.01 2.96 -4.63
C VAL A 83 -5.49 2.79 -6.05
N ALA A 84 -6.21 2.02 -6.88
CA ALA A 84 -5.83 1.73 -8.27
C ALA A 84 -4.40 1.17 -8.44
N CYS A 85 -3.96 0.33 -7.50
CA CYS A 85 -2.67 -0.33 -7.53
C CYS A 85 -2.83 -1.77 -8.08
N PRO A 86 -2.53 -2.04 -9.37
CA PRO A 86 -2.66 -3.36 -9.99
C PRO A 86 -1.75 -4.46 -9.43
N ASN A 87 -0.59 -4.11 -8.86
CA ASN A 87 0.44 -5.08 -8.44
C ASN A 87 0.46 -5.30 -6.91
N ASP A 88 -0.70 -5.33 -6.27
CA ASP A 88 -0.83 -5.37 -4.80
C ASP A 88 -1.43 -6.67 -4.28
#